data_AF-A0A2S5M441-F1
#
_entry.id   AF-A0A2S5M441-F1
#
_cell.length_a   1.000
_cell.length_b   1.000
_cell.length_c   1.000
_cell.angle_alpha   90.00
_cell.angle_beta   90.00
_cell.angle_gamma   90.00
#
_symmetry.space_group_name_H-M   'P 1'
#
loop_
_entity.id
_entity.type
_entity.pdbx_description
1 polymer ?
#
loop_
_entity_poly.entity_id
_entity_poly.type
_entity_poly.pdbx_seq_one_letter_code
_entity_poly.pdbx_strand_id
1 'polypeptide(L)'
;MAIYRVREVKFIETEGGHVKLKPLREYERESSDPASVIAEVSRFFEMELSSPKALDVVDFDEVIVLDEKGAVIARFGVADFWEKEWNAVAAKSDAAPIARSA
;
A
#
# COMPACT_ATOMS: atom_id res chain seq x y z
N MET A 1 -22.96 -12.30 5.04
CA MET A 1 -21.86 -11.32 4.99
C MET A 1 -20.68 -11.93 5.69
N ALA A 2 -19.47 -11.73 5.18
CA ALA A 2 -18.22 -12.19 5.77
C ALA A 2 -17.49 -11.00 6.41
N ILE A 3 -16.69 -11.30 7.44
CA ILE A 3 -15.86 -10.31 8.11
C ILE A 3 -14.44 -10.44 7.57
N TYR A 4 -13.93 -9.34 7.02
CA TYR A 4 -12.56 -9.19 6.58
C TYR A 4 -11.80 -8.36 7.61
N ARG A 5 -10.53 -8.71 7.84
CA ARG A 5 -9.65 -7.97 8.75
C ARG A 5 -8.61 -7.24 7.92
N VAL A 6 -8.52 -5.94 8.08
CA VAL A 6 -7.49 -5.12 7.43
C VAL A 6 -6.48 -4.74 8.50
N ARG A 7 -5.21 -4.96 8.20
CA ARG A 7 -4.10 -4.78 9.15
C ARG A 7 -3.06 -3.87 8.55
N GLU A 8 -2.77 -2.79 9.24
CA GLU A 8 -1.64 -1.92 8.97
C GLU A 8 -0.44 -2.46 9.75
N VAL A 9 0.68 -2.65 9.06
CA VAL A 9 1.90 -3.25 9.64
C VAL A 9 3.13 -2.41 9.36
N LYS A 10 4.11 -2.52 10.25
CA LYS A 10 5.45 -1.94 10.10
C LYS A 10 6.50 -3.04 10.04
N PHE A 11 7.48 -2.89 9.17
CA PHE A 11 8.69 -3.70 9.18
C PHE A 11 9.57 -3.27 10.36
N ILE A 12 9.92 -4.24 11.20
CA ILE A 12 10.88 -4.05 12.27
C ILE A 12 12.06 -4.99 12.04
N GLU A 13 13.26 -4.45 12.10
CA GLU A 13 14.47 -5.26 12.17
C GLU A 13 14.56 -5.89 13.56
N THR A 14 14.89 -7.17 13.59
CA THR A 14 15.15 -7.91 14.84
C THR A 14 16.63 -8.21 14.98
N GLU A 15 17.10 -8.37 16.22
CA GLU A 15 18.48 -8.78 16.51
C GLU A 15 18.80 -10.06 15.72
N GLY A 16 19.70 -9.95 14.74
CA GLY A 16 20.01 -10.99 13.76
C GLY A 16 19.69 -10.65 12.31
N GLY A 17 19.17 -9.45 12.00
CA GLY A 17 18.95 -8.98 10.63
C GLY A 17 17.69 -9.53 9.97
N HIS A 18 16.82 -10.21 10.71
CA HIS A 18 15.52 -10.66 10.22
C HIS A 18 14.49 -9.53 10.31
N VAL A 19 13.73 -9.34 9.22
CA VAL A 19 12.59 -8.41 9.20
C VAL A 19 11.35 -9.13 9.69
N LYS A 20 10.66 -8.54 10.69
CA LYS A 20 9.33 -8.99 11.14
C LYS A 20 8.28 -7.94 10.87
N LEU A 21 7.05 -8.40 10.66
CA LEU A 21 5.87 -7.54 10.61
C LEU A 21 5.37 -7.27 12.03
N LYS A 22 5.33 -6.00 12.42
CA LYS A 22 4.67 -5.52 13.63
C LYS A 22 3.30 -4.95 13.26
N PRO A 23 2.19 -5.54 13.72
CA PRO A 23 0.87 -4.92 13.59
C PRO A 23 0.85 -3.57 14.30
N LEU A 24 0.34 -2.54 13.62
CA LEU A 24 0.10 -1.22 14.19
C LEU A 24 -1.38 -1.05 14.54
N ARG A 25 -2.25 -1.28 13.55
CA ARG A 25 -3.70 -1.12 13.65
C ARG A 25 -4.37 -2.28 12.91
N GLU A 26 -5.51 -2.72 13.42
CA GLU A 26 -6.36 -3.74 12.79
C GLU A 26 -7.81 -3.28 12.89
N TYR A 27 -8.54 -3.43 11.79
CA TYR A 27 -9.96 -3.05 11.71
C TYR A 27 -10.74 -4.07 10.89
N GLU A 28 -12.02 -4.21 11.22
CA GLU A 28 -12.93 -5.13 10.56
C GLU A 28 -13.74 -4.42 9.47
N ARG A 29 -14.01 -5.16 8.40
CA ARG A 29 -14.86 -4.75 7.29
C ARG A 29 -15.83 -5.88 6.97
N GLU A 30 -17.12 -5.57 7.05
CA GLU A 30 -18.17 -6.50 6.64
C GLU A 30 -18.45 -6.33 5.14
N SER A 31 -18.40 -7.41 4.39
CA SER A 31 -18.77 -7.41 2.97
C SER A 31 -19.25 -8.79 2.53
N SER A 32 -20.08 -8.83 1.49
CA SER A 32 -20.43 -10.07 0.79
C SER A 32 -19.43 -10.47 -0.29
N ASP A 33 -18.53 -9.56 -0.67
CA ASP A 33 -17.58 -9.73 -1.78
C ASP A 33 -16.16 -9.28 -1.37
N PRO A 34 -15.15 -10.15 -1.46
CA PRO A 34 -13.76 -9.80 -1.15
C PRO A 34 -13.20 -8.76 -2.12
N ALA A 35 -13.60 -8.76 -3.39
CA ALA A 35 -13.07 -7.82 -4.38
C ALA A 35 -13.45 -6.38 -4.04
N SER A 36 -14.68 -6.17 -3.57
CA SER A 36 -15.15 -4.88 -3.08
C SER A 36 -14.32 -4.36 -1.90
N VAL A 37 -13.96 -5.21 -0.95
CA VAL A 37 -13.11 -4.83 0.19
C VAL A 37 -11.70 -4.46 -0.29
N ILE A 38 -11.12 -5.28 -1.17
CA ILE A 38 -9.79 -5.03 -1.73
C ILE A 38 -9.76 -3.69 -2.47
N ALA A 39 -10.78 -3.39 -3.27
CA ALA A 39 -10.88 -2.14 -4.01
C ALA A 39 -11.03 -0.91 -3.08
N GLU A 40 -11.83 -1.02 -2.02
CA GLU A 40 -11.98 0.06 -1.04
C GLU A 40 -10.66 0.34 -0.32
N VAL A 41 -9.99 -0.72 0.16
CA VAL A 41 -8.69 -0.61 0.86
C VAL A 41 -7.61 -0.06 -0.08
N SER A 42 -7.55 -0.54 -1.33
CA SER A 42 -6.63 -0.02 -2.35
C SER A 42 -6.83 1.48 -2.58
N ARG A 43 -8.08 1.92 -2.72
CA ARG A 43 -8.40 3.33 -2.96
C ARG A 43 -8.04 4.21 -1.76
N PHE A 44 -8.34 3.75 -0.55
CA PHE A 44 -7.95 4.45 0.68
C PHE A 44 -6.43 4.60 0.75
N PHE A 45 -5.71 3.49 0.54
CA PHE A 45 -4.25 3.45 0.55
C PHE A 45 -3.62 4.41 -0.46
N GLU A 46 -4.09 4.39 -1.72
CA GLU A 46 -3.61 5.30 -2.77
C GLU A 46 -3.88 6.76 -2.43
N MET A 47 -5.04 7.07 -1.88
CA MET A 47 -5.40 8.44 -1.47
C MET A 47 -4.51 8.95 -0.35
N GLU A 48 -4.22 8.10 0.65
CA GLU A 48 -3.37 8.45 1.78
C GLU A 48 -1.93 8.73 1.34
N LEU A 49 -1.38 7.88 0.45
CA LEU A 49 -0.01 8.04 -0.07
C LEU A 49 0.14 9.16 -1.08
N SER A 50 -0.92 9.47 -1.83
CA SER A 50 -0.91 10.60 -2.77
C SER A 50 -1.03 11.96 -2.06
N SER A 51 -1.29 11.97 -0.75
CA SER A 51 -1.35 13.20 0.04
C SER A 51 0.03 13.86 0.10
N PRO A 52 0.15 15.19 -0.04
CA PRO A 52 1.42 15.91 0.17
C PRO A 52 2.00 15.71 1.57
N LYS A 53 1.17 15.29 2.53
CA LYS A 53 1.57 15.01 3.92
C LYS A 53 1.82 13.53 4.18
N ALA A 54 1.79 12.66 3.17
CA ALA A 54 1.95 11.21 3.32
C ALA A 54 3.19 10.86 4.15
N LEU A 55 4.32 11.55 3.90
CA LEU A 55 5.57 11.35 4.64
C LEU A 55 5.47 11.65 6.15
N ASP A 56 4.52 12.51 6.54
CA ASP A 56 4.31 12.90 7.94
C ASP A 56 3.23 12.06 8.64
N VAL A 57 2.28 11.50 7.89
CA VAL A 57 1.08 10.84 8.44
C VAL A 57 1.09 9.31 8.30
N VAL A 58 1.79 8.77 7.30
CA VAL A 58 1.87 7.32 7.07
C VAL A 58 2.99 6.73 7.91
N ASP A 59 2.61 5.98 8.93
CA ASP A 59 3.51 5.33 9.90
C ASP A 59 3.67 3.81 9.69
N PHE A 60 2.88 3.23 8.78
CA PHE A 60 2.91 1.83 8.33
C PHE A 60 3.71 1.65 7.04
N ASP A 61 4.20 0.44 6.81
CA ASP A 61 4.92 0.06 5.58
C ASP A 61 4.05 -0.77 4.63
N GLU A 62 3.07 -1.51 5.17
CA GLU A 62 2.11 -2.29 4.38
C GLU A 62 0.70 -2.28 4.99
N VAL A 63 -0.30 -2.41 4.13
CA VAL A 63 -1.69 -2.74 4.49
C VAL A 63 -2.02 -4.13 3.97
N ILE A 64 -2.48 -5.02 4.85
CA ILE A 64 -2.78 -6.42 4.56
C ILE A 64 -4.28 -6.67 4.76
N VAL A 65 -4.93 -7.28 3.78
CA VAL A 65 -6.34 -7.71 3.89
C VAL A 65 -6.37 -9.21 4.13
N LEU A 66 -7.09 -9.61 5.18
CA LEU A 66 -7.28 -10.98 5.63
C LEU A 66 -8.75 -11.37 5.48
N ASP A 67 -9.02 -12.60 5.06
CA ASP A 67 -10.36 -13.19 5.09
C ASP A 67 -10.81 -13.59 6.50
N GLU A 68 -12.02 -14.14 6.61
CA GLU A 68 -12.60 -14.59 7.89
C GLU A 68 -11.77 -15.68 8.59
N LYS A 69 -11.00 -16.46 7.82
CA LYS A 69 -10.12 -17.55 8.29
C LYS A 69 -8.72 -17.04 8.62
N GLY A 70 -8.43 -15.75 8.38
CA GLY A 70 -7.12 -15.15 8.58
C GLY A 70 -6.14 -15.39 7.43
N ALA A 71 -6.60 -15.83 6.26
CA ALA A 71 -5.76 -15.95 5.08
C ALA A 71 -5.58 -14.58 4.41
N VAL A 72 -4.36 -14.28 3.97
CA VAL A 72 -4.07 -13.04 3.24
C VAL A 72 -4.69 -13.12 1.84
N ILE A 73 -5.53 -12.14 1.52
CA ILE A 73 -6.18 -12.02 0.21
C ILE A 73 -5.71 -10.80 -0.60
N ALA A 74 -5.07 -9.82 0.05
CA ALA A 74 -4.39 -8.70 -0.62
C ALA A 74 -3.31 -8.07 0.27
N ARG A 75 -2.33 -7.41 -0.36
CA ARG A 75 -1.27 -6.63 0.29
C ARG A 75 -1.00 -5.37 -0.53
N PHE A 76 -0.78 -4.25 0.15
CA PHE A 76 -0.45 -2.96 -0.44
C PHE A 76 0.77 -2.38 0.27
N GLY A 77 1.91 -2.30 -0.42
CA GLY A 77 3.18 -1.84 0.12
C GLY A 77 3.50 -0.40 -0.24
N VAL A 78 3.96 0.38 0.75
CA VAL A 78 4.32 1.79 0.56
C VAL A 78 5.52 1.92 -0.38
N ALA A 79 6.52 1.03 -0.24
CA ALA A 79 7.69 1.00 -1.12
C ALA A 79 7.30 0.71 -2.58
N ASP A 80 6.45 -0.30 -2.80
CA ASP A 80 5.97 -0.68 -4.14
C ASP A 80 5.21 0.47 -4.82
N PHE A 81 4.41 1.21 -4.05
CA PHE A 81 3.69 2.39 -4.53
C PHE A 81 4.66 3.47 -5.02
N TRP A 82 5.65 3.85 -4.20
CA TRP A 82 6.60 4.90 -4.55
C TRP A 82 7.53 4.49 -5.69
N GLU A 83 7.94 3.23 -5.76
CA GLU A 83 8.72 2.71 -6.90
C GLU A 83 7.92 2.86 -8.21
N LYS A 84 6.63 2.50 -8.19
CA LYS A 84 5.75 2.67 -9.34
C LYS A 84 5.57 4.14 -9.74
N GLU A 85 5.34 5.03 -8.78
CA GLU A 85 5.19 6.47 -9.05
C GLU A 85 6.49 7.07 -9.61
N TRP A 86 7.65 6.72 -9.04
CA TRP A 86 8.94 7.15 -9.56
C TRP A 86 9.16 6.68 -11.00
N ASN A 87 8.91 5.41 -11.27
CA ASN A 87 9.04 4.84 -12.61
C ASN A 87 8.09 5.52 -13.62
N ALA A 88 6.87 5.90 -13.20
CA ALA A 88 5.93 6.63 -14.04
C ALA A 88 6.42 8.06 -14.36
N VAL A 89 7.05 8.75 -13.41
CA VAL A 89 7.66 10.08 -13.63
C VAL A 89 8.88 9.98 -14.54
N ALA A 90 9.74 8.98 -14.33
CA ALA A 90 10.91 8.72 -15.17
C ALA A 90 10.50 8.44 -16.62
N ALA A 91 9.51 7.57 -16.84
CA ALA A 91 8.99 7.25 -18.17
C ALA A 91 8.39 8.48 -18.90
N LYS A 92 7.76 9.40 -18.17
CA LYS A 92 7.25 10.67 -18.75
C LYS A 92 8.37 11.65 -19.11
N SER A 93 9.49 11.64 -18.37
CA SER A 93 10.65 12.49 -18.65
C SER A 93 11.41 12.03 -19.90
N ASP A 94 11.52 10.71 -20.13
CA ASP A 94 12.11 10.16 -21.36
C ASP A 94 11.23 10.34 -22.61
N ALA A 95 9.91 10.53 -22.42
CA ALA A 95 8.97 10.72 -23.53
C ALA A 95 8.90 12.16 -24.06
N ALA A 96 9.62 13.12 -23.45
CA ALA A 96 9.67 14.50 -23.95
C ALA A 96 10.72 14.60 -25.08
N PRO A 97 10.34 14.73 -26.37
CA PRO A 97 11.30 15.08 -27.39
C PRO A 97 11.81 16.48 -27.06
N ILE A 98 13.10 16.56 -26.73
CA ILE A 98 13.87 17.80 -26.87
C ILE A 98 13.73 18.20 -28.34
N ALA A 99 12.77 19.06 -28.63
CA ALA A 99 12.73 19.85 -29.85
C ALA A 99 13.93 20.81 -29.78
N ARG A 100 15.11 20.26 -30.02
CA ARG A 100 16.32 21.02 -30.34
C ARG A 100 16.35 21.20 -31.86
N SER A 101 16.44 22.47 -32.24
CA SER A 101 16.81 22.98 -33.57
C SER A 101 15.66 23.00 -34.59
N ALA A 102 15.50 24.05 -35.41
CA ALA A 102 16.47 25.05 -35.87
C ALA A 102 15.82 26.43 -36.05
#